data_AF-A0A5C3NYA5-F1
#
_entry.id   AF-A0A5C3NYA5-F1
#
_cell.length_a   1.000
_cell.length_b   1.000
_cell.length_c   1.000
_cell.angle_alpha   90.00
_cell.angle_beta   90.00
_cell.angle_gamma   90.00
#
_symmetry.space_group_name_H-M   'P 1'
#
loop_
_entity.id
_entity.type
_entity.pdbx_description
1 polymer ?
#
loop_
_entity_poly.entity_id
_entity_poly.type
_entity_poly.pdbx_seq_one_letter_code
_entity_poly.pdbx_strand_id
1 'polypeptide(L)' 'VPQEIYEEILTILRDDEATLRSCSVICRAWLFRTRHRLFHTIALDPSSLSHRFKALVHSCPDAAPLVLVLKL' A
#
# COMPACT_ATOMS: atom_id res chain seq x y z
N VAL A 1 5.21 -13.37 -17.05
CA VAL A 1 5.60 -12.04 -17.58
C VAL A 1 6.85 -11.61 -16.86
N PRO A 2 7.88 -11.09 -17.55
CA PRO A 2 9.08 -10.56 -16.91
C PRO A 2 8.75 -9.50 -15.88
N GLN A 3 9.62 -9.35 -14.88
CA GLN A 3 9.36 -8.48 -13.75
C GLN A 3 9.26 -7.01 -14.14
N GLU A 4 10.14 -6.60 -15.05
CA GLU A 4 10.24 -5.25 -15.59
C GLU A 4 8.93 -4.80 -16.23
N ILE A 5 8.25 -5.69 -16.95
CA ILE A 5 7.05 -5.35 -17.71
C ILE A 5 5.87 -5.03 -16.79
N TYR A 6 5.60 -5.85 -15.76
CA TYR A 6 4.51 -5.53 -14.85
C TYR A 6 4.86 -4.38 -13.91
N GLU A 7 6.14 -4.14 -13.62
CA GLU A 7 6.55 -2.94 -12.89
C GLU A 7 6.29 -1.66 -13.68
N GLU A 8 6.51 -1.69 -14.98
CA GLU A 8 6.23 -0.57 -15.87
C GLU A 8 4.73 -0.31 -15.97
N ILE A 9 3.92 -1.37 -16.13
CA ILE A 9 2.45 -1.29 -16.08
C ILE A 9 1.98 -0.65 -14.78
N LEU A 10 2.46 -1.16 -13.63
CA LEU A 10 2.08 -0.60 -12.35
C LEU A 10 2.51 0.87 -12.25
N THR A 11 3.69 1.24 -12.75
CA THR A 11 4.22 2.62 -12.75
C THR A 11 3.32 3.58 -13.50
N ILE A 12 2.78 3.18 -14.65
CA ILE A 12 1.79 3.96 -15.38
C ILE A 12 0.50 4.14 -14.54
N LEU A 13 0.10 3.11 -13.80
CA LEU A 13 -1.09 3.11 -12.96
C LEU A 13 -0.90 3.79 -11.59
N ARG A 14 0.24 4.43 -11.31
CA ARG A 14 0.58 4.92 -9.96
C ARG A 14 -0.48 5.85 -9.37
N ASP A 15 -1.08 6.69 -10.20
CA ASP A 15 -2.03 7.71 -9.77
C ASP A 15 -3.50 7.22 -9.90
N ASP A 16 -3.73 6.01 -10.41
CA ASP A 16 -5.05 5.37 -10.47
C ASP A 16 -5.18 4.30 -9.38
N GLU A 17 -5.55 4.76 -8.18
CA GLU A 17 -5.69 3.91 -7.01
C GLU A 17 -6.78 2.83 -7.19
N ALA A 18 -7.86 3.15 -7.91
CA ALA A 18 -8.96 2.20 -8.14
C ALA A 18 -8.50 1.01 -8.98
N THR A 19 -7.73 1.28 -10.03
CA THR A 19 -7.14 0.22 -10.85
C THR A 19 -6.06 -0.53 -10.08
N LEU A 20 -5.20 0.14 -9.31
CA LEU A 20 -4.19 -0.52 -8.47
C LEU A 20 -4.80 -1.48 -7.44
N ARG A 21 -5.93 -1.10 -6.82
CA ARG A 21 -6.69 -1.98 -5.90
C ARG A 21 -7.17 -3.23 -6.61
N SER A 22 -7.72 -3.09 -7.81
CA SER A 22 -8.16 -4.22 -8.63
C SER A 22 -6.97 -5.12 -9.00
N CYS A 23 -5.83 -4.55 -9.39
CA CYS A 23 -4.59 -5.28 -9.68
C CYS A 23 -4.06 -6.08 -8.48
N SER A 24 -4.26 -5.58 -7.25
CA SER A 24 -3.73 -6.21 -6.04
C SER A 24 -4.30 -7.60 -5.76
N VAL A 25 -5.50 -7.90 -6.26
CA VAL A 25 -6.20 -9.17 -6.01
C VAL A 25 -6.10 -10.17 -7.17
N ILE A 26 -5.53 -9.78 -8.32
CA ILE A 26 -5.45 -10.64 -9.51
C ILE A 26 -4.42 -11.77 -9.33
N CYS A 27 -3.22 -11.45 -8.82
CA CYS A 27 -2.17 -12.45 -8.62
C CYS A 27 -1.16 -12.06 -7.53
N ARG A 28 -0.45 -13.06 -6.98
CA ARG A 28 0.57 -12.86 -5.94
C ARG A 28 1.73 -11.97 -6.39
N ALA A 29 2.11 -12.03 -7.67
CA ALA A 29 3.19 -11.21 -8.22
C ALA A 29 2.85 -9.71 -8.17
N TRP A 30 1.58 -9.36 -8.41
CA TRP A 30 1.12 -7.97 -8.38
C TRP A 30 0.79 -7.51 -6.96
N LEU A 31 0.39 -8.41 -6.08
CA LEU A 31 0.04 -8.12 -4.69
C LEU A 31 1.16 -7.40 -3.93
N PHE A 32 2.42 -7.87 -4.02
CA PHE A 32 3.51 -7.27 -3.26
C PHE A 32 3.77 -5.81 -3.67
N ARG A 33 3.86 -5.56 -4.98
CA ARG A 33 4.14 -4.22 -5.54
C ARG A 33 2.97 -3.26 -5.37
N THR A 34 1.74 -3.73 -5.59
CA THR A 34 0.53 -2.91 -5.41
C THR A 34 0.31 -2.55 -3.94
N ARG A 35 0.53 -3.47 -2.98
CA ARG A 35 0.45 -3.17 -1.55
C ARG A 35 1.40 -2.06 -1.13
N HIS A 36 2.66 -2.13 -1.53
CA HIS A 36 3.62 -1.08 -1.20
C HIS A 36 3.17 0.30 -1.70
N ARG A 37 2.54 0.36 -2.87
CA ARG A 37 2.05 1.62 -3.45
C ARG A 37 0.75 2.11 -2.81
N LEU A 38 -0.19 1.20 -2.57
CA LEU A 38 -1.48 1.52 -1.94
C LEU A 38 -1.32 1.93 -0.48
N PHE A 39 -0.40 1.32 0.25
CA PHE A 39 -0.16 1.62 1.67
C PHE A 39 0.93 2.69 1.89
N HIS A 40 1.60 3.15 0.83
CA HIS A 40 2.63 4.19 0.91
C HIS A 40 2.15 5.41 1.71
N THR A 41 0.91 5.84 1.48
CA THR A 41 0.31 6.97 2.18
C THR A 41 -1.04 6.56 2.74
N ILE A 42 -1.16 6.56 4.08
CA ILE A 42 -2.43 6.31 4.77
C ILE A 42 -2.84 7.61 5.44
N ALA A 43 -3.99 8.14 5.02
CA ALA A 43 -4.68 9.22 5.72
C ALA A 43 -5.70 8.60 6.67
N LEU A 44 -5.61 8.93 7.95
CA LEU A 44 -6.53 8.48 8.98
C LEU A 44 -7.23 9.70 9.56
N ASP A 45 -8.54 9.60 9.76
CA ASP A 45 -9.26 10.64 10.50
C ASP A 45 -8.80 10.64 11.97
N PRO A 46 -8.70 11.84 12.60
CA PRO A 46 -8.30 11.97 14.00
C PRO A 46 -9.39 11.36 14.89
N SER A 47 -9.19 10.10 15.24
CA SER A 47 -10.13 9.24 15.95
C SER A 47 -9.38 8.29 16.86
N SER A 48 -10.07 7.68 17.84
CA SER A 48 -9.45 6.66 18.70
C SER A 48 -8.87 5.48 17.90
N LEU A 49 -9.41 5.19 16.71
CA LEU A 49 -8.89 4.16 15.80
C LEU A 49 -7.55 4.54 15.18
N SER A 50 -7.32 5.82 14.84
CA SER A 50 -6.05 6.24 14.24
C SER A 50 -4.89 6.13 15.23
N HIS A 51 -5.13 6.43 16.51
CA HIS A 51 -4.15 6.19 17.58
C HIS A 51 -3.83 4.71 17.77
N ARG A 52 -4.85 3.83 17.75
CA ARG A 52 -4.65 2.37 17.84
C ARG A 52 -3.92 1.82 16.63
N PHE A 53 -4.25 2.29 15.43
CA PHE A 53 -3.58 1.91 14.20
C PHE A 53 -2.11 2.35 14.21
N LYS A 54 -1.83 3.59 14.62
CA LYS A 54 -0.46 4.08 14.81
C LYS A 54 0.33 3.21 15.80
N ALA A 55 -0.27 2.86 16.94
CA ALA A 55 0.35 1.96 17.91
C ALA A 55 0.60 0.55 17.32
N LEU A 56 -0.35 0.01 16.55
CA LEU A 56 -0.22 -1.29 15.89
C LEU A 56 0.93 -1.30 14.86
N VAL A 57 1.04 -0.26 14.03
CA VAL A 57 2.12 -0.14 13.03
C VAL A 57 3.48 -0.11 13.72
N HIS A 58 3.61 0.61 14.85
CA HIS A 58 4.85 0.62 15.63
C HIS A 58 5.14 -0.71 16.34
N SER A 59 4.11 -1.52 16.62
CA SER A 59 4.25 -2.81 17.31
C SER A 59 4.47 -3.98 16.35
N CYS A 60 4.24 -3.79 15.04
CA CYS A 60 4.31 -4.84 14.03
C CYS A 60 5.41 -4.52 12.99
N PRO A 61 6.59 -5.16 13.09
CA PRO A 61 7.73 -4.86 12.22
C PRO A 61 7.48 -5.17 10.74
N ASP A 62 6.55 -6.09 10.42
CA ASP A 62 6.21 -6.44 9.04
C ASP A 62 5.28 -5.43 8.36
N ALA A 63 4.49 -4.68 9.14
CA ALA A 63 3.54 -3.69 8.64
C ALA A 63 4.16 -2.30 8.47
N ALA A 64 5.13 -1.96 9.33
CA ALA A 64 5.86 -0.69 9.28
C ALA A 64 6.46 -0.32 7.91
N PRO A 65 7.17 -1.21 7.18
CA PRO A 65 7.75 -0.87 5.89
C PRO A 65 6.71 -0.65 4.77
N LEU A 66 5.45 -1.05 4.99
CA LEU A 66 4.37 -0.81 4.04
C LEU A 66 3.74 0.58 4.19
N VAL A 67 3.94 1.24 5.34
CA VAL A 67 3.33 2.54 5.67
C VAL A 67 4.41 3.61 5.75
N LEU A 68 4.67 4.31 4.64
CA LEU A 68 5.74 5.32 4.56
C LEU A 68 5.30 6.69 5.08
N VAL A 69 4.02 7.03 4.92
CA VAL A 69 3.46 8.31 5.34
C VAL A 69 2.11 8.07 6.03
N LEU A 70 2.03 8.42 7.30
CA LEU A 70 0.79 8.37 8.09
C LEU A 70 0.34 9.79 8.39
N LYS A 71 -0.75 10.22 7.73
CA LYS A 71 -1.38 11.53 7.95
C LYS A 71 -2.54 11.35 8.92
N LEU A 72 -2.60 12.19 9.95
CA LEU A 72 -3.65 12.25 10.96
C LEU A 72 -4.56 13.47 10.72
#